data_AF-A0A136LS15-F1
#
_entry.id   AF-A0A136LS15-F1
#
_cell.length_a   1.000
_cell.length_b   1.000
_cell.length_c   1.000
_cell.angle_alpha   90.00
_cell.angle_beta   90.00
_cell.angle_gamma   90.00
#
_symmetry.space_group_name_H-M   'P 1'
#
loop_
_entity.id
_entity.type
_entity.pdbx_description
1 polymer ?
#
loop_
_entity_poly.entity_id
_entity_poly.type
_entity_poly.pdbx_seq_one_letter_code
_entity_poly.pdbx_strand_id
1 'polypeptide(L)'
;MIERYTIHSTIQQLVTRFNIEESPGYKPSYNAAPGKLLPVITHQSPQGFSFFYWGTAPKWIKDKALAERIINTRVEWIQEKPLLRKALMRYRCLIPANAFYAWKKIGKKSVVPYLFTPKSTLISFAGIWEEYDDPDGNAFHTFSILTMPANETVLPITDRMPVIF
;
A
#
# COMPACT_ATOMS: atom_id res chain seq x y z
N MET A 1 -11.03 -6.48 -0.89
CA MET A 1 -9.57 -6.54 -0.63
C MET A 1 -8.87 -5.84 -1.78
N ILE A 2 -7.76 -5.14 -1.52
CA ILE A 2 -7.02 -4.40 -2.54
C ILE A 2 -5.70 -5.12 -2.79
N GLU A 3 -5.53 -5.65 -4.00
CA GLU A 3 -4.42 -6.54 -4.34
C GLU A 3 -3.57 -6.00 -5.50
N ARG A 4 -4.04 -5.00 -6.23
CA ARG A 4 -3.21 -4.28 -7.21
C ARG A 4 -3.56 -2.80 -7.25
N TYR A 5 -2.56 -2.00 -7.57
CA TYR A 5 -2.74 -0.59 -7.88
C TYR A 5 -1.75 -0.14 -8.96
N THR A 6 -1.94 1.08 -9.43
CA THR A 6 -1.06 1.69 -10.43
C THR A 6 -0.30 2.85 -9.79
N ILE A 7 0.98 2.99 -10.15
CA ILE A 7 1.84 4.12 -9.84
C ILE A 7 2.72 4.37 -11.06
N HIS A 8 2.15 5.01 -12.07
CA HIS A 8 2.77 5.29 -13.36
C HIS A 8 3.11 6.78 -13.57
N SER A 9 2.89 7.64 -12.57
CA SER A 9 3.35 9.03 -12.61
C SER A 9 4.86 9.12 -12.78
N THR A 10 5.34 10.19 -13.41
CA THR A 10 6.79 10.44 -13.52
C THR A 10 7.37 10.85 -12.17
N ILE A 11 8.69 10.72 -12.00
CA ILE A 11 9.36 11.15 -10.77
C ILE A 11 9.15 12.65 -10.52
N GLN A 12 9.12 13.48 -11.57
CA GLN A 12 8.86 14.92 -11.46
C GLN A 12 7.45 15.23 -10.95
N GLN A 13 6.43 14.47 -11.39
CA GLN A 13 5.06 14.61 -10.90
C GLN A 13 4.97 14.25 -9.42
N LEU A 14 5.68 13.21 -8.99
CA LEU A 14 5.73 12.78 -7.60
C LEU A 14 6.44 13.80 -6.71
N VAL A 15 7.63 14.26 -7.13
CA VAL A 15 8.41 15.33 -6.48
C VAL A 15 7.54 16.56 -6.25
N THR A 16 6.83 17.00 -7.29
CA THR A 16 5.95 18.17 -7.20
C THR A 16 4.77 17.94 -6.27
N ARG A 17 4.06 16.81 -6.40
CA ARG A 17 2.82 16.54 -5.65
C ARG A 17 3.05 16.33 -4.16
N PHE A 18 4.19 15.75 -3.81
CA PHE A 18 4.52 15.37 -2.43
C PHE A 18 5.58 16.27 -1.78
N ASN A 19 6.14 17.23 -2.51
CA ASN A 19 7.21 18.11 -2.05
C ASN A 19 8.41 17.32 -1.47
N ILE A 20 8.87 16.35 -2.25
CA ILE A 20 10.00 15.47 -1.93
C ILE A 20 11.16 15.71 -2.91
N GLU A 21 12.36 15.31 -2.52
CA GLU A 21 13.53 15.29 -3.37
C GLU A 21 13.48 14.12 -4.37
N GLU A 22 14.16 14.29 -5.50
CA GLU A 22 14.30 13.24 -6.49
C GLU A 22 15.11 12.08 -5.92
N SER A 23 14.47 10.92 -5.79
CA SER A 23 15.10 9.70 -5.28
C SER A 23 15.39 8.74 -6.43
N PRO A 24 16.63 8.24 -6.59
CA PRO A 24 16.96 7.26 -7.62
C PRO A 24 16.22 5.93 -7.39
N GLY A 25 16.00 5.18 -8.46
CA GLY A 25 15.45 3.81 -8.39
C GLY A 25 13.92 3.71 -8.53
N TYR A 26 13.18 4.81 -8.51
CA TYR A 26 11.76 4.80 -8.83
C TYR A 26 11.52 4.36 -10.28
N LYS A 27 10.56 3.44 -10.47
CA LYS A 27 10.11 2.97 -11.78
C LYS A 27 8.58 2.97 -11.84
N PRO A 28 7.97 3.62 -12.84
CA PRO A 28 6.55 3.53 -13.11
C PRO A 28 6.05 2.07 -13.20
N SER A 29 4.89 1.80 -12.64
CA SER A 29 4.25 0.49 -12.67
C SER A 29 2.74 0.61 -12.82
N TYR A 30 2.20 -0.02 -13.85
CA TYR A 30 0.75 -0.23 -14.00
C TYR A 30 0.26 -1.45 -13.21
N ASN A 31 1.15 -2.13 -12.49
CA ASN A 31 0.84 -3.39 -11.84
C ASN A 31 1.63 -3.58 -10.53
N ALA A 32 1.50 -2.61 -9.61
CA ALA A 32 2.00 -2.77 -8.26
C ALA A 32 1.20 -3.87 -7.55
N ALA A 33 1.90 -4.81 -6.90
CA ALA A 33 1.32 -6.02 -6.35
C ALA A 33 2.02 -6.44 -5.05
N PRO A 34 1.36 -7.23 -4.18
CA PRO A 34 1.96 -7.77 -2.96
C PRO A 34 3.33 -8.43 -3.17
N GLY A 35 4.24 -8.19 -2.22
CA GLY A 35 5.62 -8.68 -2.24
C GLY A 35 6.55 -7.94 -3.19
N LYS A 36 6.06 -6.92 -3.91
CA LYS A 36 6.92 -6.00 -4.65
C LYS A 36 7.46 -4.92 -3.71
N LEU A 37 8.69 -4.52 -3.98
CA LEU A 37 9.31 -3.34 -3.39
C LEU A 37 8.73 -2.10 -4.07
N LEU A 38 8.05 -1.24 -3.31
CA LEU A 38 7.27 -0.12 -3.85
C LEU A 38 7.58 1.16 -3.07
N PRO A 39 7.49 2.33 -3.73
CA PRO A 39 7.80 3.60 -3.08
C PRO A 39 6.71 3.96 -2.08
N VAL A 40 7.13 4.41 -0.91
CA VAL A 40 6.30 5.00 0.13
C VAL A 40 6.99 6.23 0.68
N ILE A 41 6.22 7.17 1.21
CA ILE A 41 6.73 8.36 1.90
C ILE A 41 6.41 8.15 3.38
N THR A 42 7.44 8.12 4.22
CA THR A 42 7.27 7.85 5.65
C THR A 42 7.44 9.13 6.46
N HIS A 43 6.94 9.14 7.68
CA HIS A 43 7.22 10.25 8.59
C HIS A 43 8.72 10.40 8.93
N GLN A 44 9.47 9.28 8.88
CA GLN A 44 10.92 9.27 9.16
C GLN A 44 11.77 9.75 7.98
N SER A 45 11.28 9.58 6.75
CA SER A 45 11.90 10.10 5.53
C SER A 45 10.90 10.95 4.76
N PRO A 46 10.54 12.14 5.27
CA PRO A 46 9.53 12.98 4.64
C PRO A 46 10.04 13.69 3.39
N GLN A 47 11.35 13.74 3.19
CA GLN A 47 12.01 14.43 2.07
C GLN A 47 12.21 13.52 0.86
N GLY A 48 11.86 12.23 0.91
CA GLY A 48 12.14 11.31 -0.19
C GLY A 48 11.32 10.02 -0.13
N PHE A 49 11.60 9.11 -1.05
CA PHE A 49 10.99 7.79 -1.02
C PHE A 49 11.79 6.83 -0.14
N SER A 50 11.04 6.05 0.63
CA SER A 50 11.50 4.74 1.10
C SER A 50 10.91 3.66 0.19
N PHE A 51 11.61 2.54 0.06
CA PHE A 51 11.18 1.42 -0.77
C PHE A 51 10.89 0.22 0.12
N PHE A 52 9.62 -0.10 0.33
CA PHE A 52 9.18 -1.14 1.27
C PHE A 52 8.42 -2.26 0.53
N TYR A 53 8.41 -3.46 1.09
CA TYR A 53 7.66 -4.58 0.52
C TYR A 53 6.18 -4.49 0.87
N TRP A 54 5.29 -4.69 -0.10
CA TRP A 54 3.87 -4.68 0.19
C TRP A 54 3.40 -6.00 0.83
N GLY A 55 3.14 -5.96 2.14
CA GLY A 55 2.41 -6.94 2.95
C GLY A 55 3.05 -8.32 3.17
N THR A 56 4.03 -8.72 2.36
CA THR A 56 4.80 -9.95 2.59
C THR A 56 6.27 -9.64 2.47
N ALA A 57 7.07 -10.25 3.34
CA ALA A 57 8.50 -10.31 3.11
C ALA A 57 8.81 -11.02 1.79
N PRO A 58 9.96 -10.72 1.20
CA PRO A 58 10.63 -11.56 0.23
C PRO A 58 10.74 -13.02 0.63
N LYS A 59 10.79 -13.89 -0.39
CA LYS A 59 10.87 -15.36 -0.20
C LYS A 59 12.14 -15.84 0.52
N TRP A 60 13.19 -15.04 0.56
CA TRP A 60 14.45 -15.42 1.23
C TRP A 60 14.42 -15.22 2.75
N ILE A 61 13.46 -14.45 3.26
CA ILE A 61 13.27 -14.28 4.70
C ILE A 61 12.56 -15.51 5.26
N LYS A 62 13.20 -16.14 6.25
CA LYS A 62 12.78 -17.42 6.83
C LYS A 62 11.70 -17.28 7.91
N ASP A 63 11.36 -16.06 8.31
CA ASP A 63 10.39 -15.83 9.37
C ASP A 63 8.96 -16.19 8.91
N LYS A 64 8.43 -17.27 9.48
CA LYS A 64 7.09 -17.79 9.20
C LYS A 64 5.99 -16.99 9.89
N ALA A 65 6.29 -16.21 10.94
CA ALA A 65 5.31 -15.34 11.56
C ALA A 65 4.87 -14.21 10.62
N LEU A 66 5.74 -13.84 9.66
CA LEU A 66 5.45 -12.90 8.58
C LEU A 66 4.83 -13.53 7.31
N ALA A 67 4.59 -14.85 7.33
CA ALA A 67 4.04 -15.55 6.17
C ALA A 67 2.55 -15.21 5.94
N GLU A 68 1.88 -14.58 6.91
CA GLU A 68 0.55 -14.02 6.69
C GLU A 68 0.67 -12.67 5.97
N ARG A 69 0.17 -12.64 4.73
CA ARG A 69 0.11 -11.46 3.86
C ARG A 69 -0.82 -10.40 4.44
N ILE A 70 -0.34 -9.55 5.36
CA ILE A 70 -1.10 -8.37 5.79
C ILE A 70 -0.93 -7.26 4.75
N ILE A 71 -1.49 -7.47 3.56
CA ILE A 71 -1.47 -6.50 2.46
C ILE A 71 -2.45 -5.36 2.69
N ASN A 72 -3.51 -5.59 3.48
CA ASN A 72 -4.48 -4.57 3.87
C ASN A 72 -4.75 -4.62 5.36
N THR A 73 -4.90 -3.45 5.97
CA THR A 73 -5.32 -3.28 7.35
C THR A 73 -6.65 -2.53 7.38
N ARG A 74 -7.65 -3.04 8.09
CA ARG A 74 -8.96 -2.38 8.22
C ARG A 74 -8.88 -1.25 9.23
N VAL A 75 -9.40 -0.08 8.89
CA VAL A 75 -9.37 1.09 9.81
C VAL A 75 -10.15 0.84 11.10
N GLU A 76 -11.17 -0.01 11.06
CA GLU A 76 -11.98 -0.42 12.22
C GLU A 76 -11.11 -1.11 13.29
N TRP A 77 -10.09 -1.85 12.89
CA TRP A 77 -9.17 -2.53 13.83
C TRP A 77 -8.32 -1.56 14.65
N ILE A 78 -8.14 -0.31 14.20
CA ILE A 78 -7.37 0.70 14.93
C ILE A 78 -8.06 1.04 16.27
N GLN A 79 -9.39 0.97 16.31
CA GLN A 79 -10.16 1.20 17.53
C GLN A 79 -10.09 -0.02 18.46
N GLU A 80 -10.07 -1.22 17.90
CA GLU A 80 -10.12 -2.48 18.65
C GLU A 80 -8.75 -2.95 19.16
N LYS A 81 -7.66 -2.62 18.46
CA LYS A 81 -6.31 -3.16 18.71
C LYS A 81 -5.36 -2.06 19.19
N PRO A 82 -5.05 -1.96 20.50
CA PRO A 82 -4.13 -0.95 21.04
C PRO A 82 -2.75 -0.97 20.39
N LEU A 83 -2.23 -2.15 20.04
CA LEU A 83 -0.95 -2.29 19.32
C LEU A 83 -0.99 -1.61 17.95
N LEU A 84 -2.05 -1.84 17.17
CA LEU A 84 -2.22 -1.21 15.86
C LEU A 84 -2.35 0.31 15.97
N ARG A 85 -3.04 0.80 17.02
CA ARG A 85 -3.12 2.25 17.30
C ARG A 85 -1.76 2.87 17.59
N LYS A 86 -0.94 2.22 18.42
CA LYS A 86 0.44 2.66 18.69
C LYS A 86 1.28 2.64 17.42
N ALA A 87 1.16 1.58 16.62
CA ALA A 87 1.89 1.46 15.37
C ALA A 87 1.49 2.58 14.39
N LEU A 88 0.20 2.93 14.30
CA LEU A 88 -0.27 4.05 13.48
C LEU A 88 0.26 5.42 13.96
N MET A 89 0.71 5.57 15.20
CA MET A 89 1.32 6.84 15.63
C MET A 89 2.78 6.97 15.17
N ARG A 90 3.50 5.84 15.04
CA ARG A 90 4.94 5.82 14.70
C ARG A 90 5.23 5.49 13.24
N TYR A 91 4.50 4.56 12.66
CA TYR A 91 4.84 3.91 11.40
C TYR A 91 3.82 4.20 10.30
N ARG A 92 3.44 5.47 10.12
CA ARG A 92 2.59 5.88 8.99
C ARG A 92 3.41 6.07 7.74
N CYS A 93 2.79 5.75 6.61
CA CYS A 93 3.28 6.11 5.31
C CYS A 93 2.15 6.58 4.39
N LEU A 94 2.52 7.42 3.42
CA LEU A 94 1.72 7.68 2.23
C LEU A 94 2.23 6.77 1.11
N ILE A 95 1.30 6.18 0.37
CA ILE A 95 1.59 5.29 -0.75
C ILE A 95 1.12 6.00 -2.01
N PRO A 96 2.03 6.56 -2.83
CA PRO A 96 1.62 7.22 -4.06
C PRO A 96 0.94 6.23 -5.01
N ALA A 97 -0.13 6.67 -5.65
CA ALA A 97 -0.89 5.85 -6.59
C ALA A 97 -1.63 6.71 -7.62
N ASN A 98 -1.99 6.13 -8.75
CA ASN A 98 -2.87 6.75 -9.74
C ASN A 98 -4.28 6.12 -9.72
N ALA A 99 -4.37 4.81 -9.47
CA ALA A 99 -5.63 4.07 -9.44
C ALA A 99 -5.45 2.74 -8.69
N PHE A 100 -6.55 2.07 -8.33
CA PHE A 100 -6.51 0.71 -7.76
C PHE A 100 -7.43 -0.25 -8.50
N TYR A 101 -7.06 -1.53 -8.52
CA TYR A 101 -7.90 -2.58 -9.08
C TYR A 101 -8.75 -3.23 -7.99
N ALA A 102 -9.99 -3.56 -8.33
CA ALA A 102 -10.82 -4.46 -7.56
C ALA A 102 -11.50 -5.49 -8.49
N TRP A 103 -11.87 -6.64 -7.92
CA TRP A 103 -12.38 -7.77 -8.69
C TRP A 103 -13.85 -8.02 -8.35
N LYS A 104 -14.72 -7.85 -9.35
CA LYS A 104 -16.14 -8.21 -9.23
C LYS A 104 -16.27 -9.72 -9.39
N LYS A 105 -16.86 -10.41 -8.43
CA LYS A 105 -17.25 -11.81 -8.57
C LYS A 105 -18.46 -11.91 -9.50
N ILE A 106 -18.35 -12.71 -10.55
CA ILE A 106 -19.44 -13.03 -11.47
C ILE A 106 -19.68 -14.54 -11.39
N GLY A 107 -20.72 -14.95 -10.68
CA GLY A 107 -20.97 -16.36 -10.39
C GLY A 107 -19.96 -16.97 -9.42
N LYS A 108 -19.83 -18.30 -9.43
CA LYS A 108 -19.04 -19.05 -8.42
C LYS A 108 -17.52 -19.03 -8.64
N LYS A 109 -17.05 -18.90 -9.88
CA LYS A 109 -15.62 -19.07 -10.22
C LYS A 109 -15.02 -17.95 -11.06
N SER A 110 -15.82 -17.02 -11.56
CA SER A 110 -15.33 -15.97 -12.45
C SER A 110 -15.19 -14.65 -11.71
N VAL A 111 -14.13 -13.92 -12.04
CA VAL A 111 -13.89 -12.57 -11.55
C VAL A 111 -13.57 -11.65 -12.72
N VAL A 112 -14.08 -10.42 -12.68
CA VAL A 112 -13.77 -9.38 -13.67
C VAL A 112 -13.05 -8.23 -12.97
N PRO A 113 -11.88 -7.81 -13.45
CA PRO A 113 -11.16 -6.67 -12.88
C PRO A 113 -11.81 -5.35 -13.29
N TYR A 114 -11.90 -4.44 -12.33
CA TYR A 114 -12.29 -3.05 -12.50
C TYR A 114 -11.16 -2.16 -12.02
N LEU A 115 -10.81 -1.13 -12.80
CA LEU A 115 -9.86 -0.11 -12.42
C LEU A 115 -10.61 1.12 -11.92
N PHE A 116 -10.37 1.52 -10.68
CA PHE A 116 -10.94 2.72 -10.09
C PHE A 116 -9.94 3.85 -10.20
N THR A 117 -10.22 4.77 -11.12
CA THR A 117 -9.41 5.97 -11.37
C THR A 117 -10.07 7.18 -10.71
N PRO A 118 -9.43 7.82 -9.72
CA PRO A 118 -9.87 9.08 -9.15
C PRO A 118 -9.88 10.20 -10.19
N LYS A 119 -10.56 11.31 -9.89
CA LYS A 119 -10.51 12.51 -10.74
C LYS A 119 -9.12 13.13 -10.79
N SER A 120 -8.38 13.09 -9.67
CA SER A 120 -6.97 13.47 -9.64
C SER A 120 -6.14 12.40 -10.32
N THR A 121 -5.22 12.81 -11.19
CA THR A 121 -4.31 11.90 -11.88
C THR A 121 -3.28 11.28 -10.94
N LEU A 122 -3.04 11.86 -9.76
CA LEU A 122 -2.13 11.35 -8.74
C LEU A 122 -2.75 11.54 -7.35
N ILE A 123 -2.86 10.44 -6.62
CA ILE A 123 -3.43 10.34 -5.27
C ILE A 123 -2.42 9.67 -4.33
N SER A 124 -2.81 9.56 -3.07
CA SER A 124 -2.10 8.74 -2.10
C SER A 124 -3.06 7.82 -1.35
N PHE A 125 -2.61 6.62 -1.03
CA PHE A 125 -3.26 5.78 -0.04
C PHE A 125 -2.64 5.99 1.33
N ALA A 126 -3.45 5.88 2.38
CA ALA A 126 -2.95 5.78 3.74
C ALA A 126 -2.37 4.38 3.97
N GLY A 127 -1.17 4.33 4.57
CA GLY A 127 -0.51 3.08 4.90
C GLY A 127 0.04 3.06 6.33
N ILE A 128 0.30 1.86 6.79
CA ILE A 128 1.12 1.57 7.95
C ILE A 128 2.30 0.69 7.52
N TRP A 129 3.46 0.89 8.11
CA TRP A 129 4.63 0.06 7.84
C TRP A 129 5.19 -0.56 9.12
N GLU A 130 6.01 -1.58 8.96
CA GLU A 130 6.64 -2.32 10.04
C GLU A 130 8.08 -2.65 9.65
N GLU A 131 8.95 -2.72 10.65
CA GLU A 131 10.36 -3.09 10.52
C GLU A 131 10.55 -4.51 11.06
N TYR A 132 11.41 -5.25 10.39
CA TYR A 132 11.76 -6.62 10.73
C TYR A 132 13.24 -6.84 10.47
N ASP A 133 13.85 -7.70 11.27
CA ASP A 133 15.21 -8.15 11.07
C ASP A 133 15.22 -9.51 10.37
N ASP A 134 16.09 -9.68 9.39
CA ASP A 134 16.38 -11.01 8.85
C ASP A 134 17.33 -11.79 9.79
N PRO A 135 17.53 -13.11 9.58
CA PRO A 135 18.42 -13.91 10.42
C PRO A 135 19.88 -13.45 10.45
N ASP A 136 20.31 -12.64 9.48
CA ASP A 136 21.66 -12.09 9.37
C ASP A 136 21.76 -10.69 10.02
N GLY A 137 20.67 -10.19 10.60
CA GLY A 137 20.59 -8.90 11.28
C GLY A 137 20.35 -7.69 10.36
N ASN A 138 19.98 -7.92 9.09
CA ASN A 138 19.60 -6.83 8.20
C ASN A 138 18.14 -6.44 8.43
N ALA A 139 17.89 -5.15 8.61
CA ALA A 139 16.55 -4.62 8.67
C ALA A 139 15.91 -4.59 7.28
N PHE A 140 14.64 -4.98 7.21
CA PHE A 140 13.77 -4.78 6.07
C PHE A 140 12.40 -4.29 6.51
N HIS A 141 11.70 -3.67 5.58
CA HIS A 141 10.44 -3.00 5.87
C HIS A 141 9.31 -3.56 5.00
N THR A 142 8.15 -3.72 5.62
CA THR A 142 6.92 -3.99 4.89
C THR A 142 5.88 -2.91 5.15
N PHE A 143 4.91 -2.77 4.25
CA PHE A 143 3.77 -1.89 4.46
C PHE A 143 2.44 -2.57 4.14
N SER A 144 1.38 -2.06 4.75
CA SER A 144 0.00 -2.46 4.54
C SER A 144 -0.84 -1.25 4.16
N ILE A 145 -1.71 -1.40 3.15
CA ILE A 145 -2.66 -0.36 2.77
C ILE A 145 -3.80 -0.32 3.78
N LEU A 146 -4.10 0.86 4.33
CA LEU A 146 -5.31 1.03 5.13
C LEU A 146 -6.53 1.01 4.22
N THR A 147 -7.53 0.22 4.60
CA THR A 147 -8.79 0.10 3.88
C THR A 147 -9.96 0.51 4.76
N MET A 148 -10.98 1.07 4.13
CA MET A 148 -12.26 1.45 4.73
C MET A 148 -13.42 0.81 3.96
N PRO A 149 -14.66 0.86 4.49
CA PRO A 149 -15.84 0.45 3.73
C PRO A 149 -15.91 1.17 2.37
N ALA A 150 -16.28 0.42 1.33
CA ALA A 150 -16.43 0.97 -0.01
C ALA A 150 -17.58 2.00 -0.05
N ASN A 151 -17.37 3.08 -0.80
CA ASN A 151 -18.43 4.04 -1.13
C ASN A 151 -19.39 3.48 -2.20
N GLU A 152 -20.44 4.22 -2.53
CA GLU A 152 -21.46 3.81 -3.51
C GLU A 152 -20.91 3.44 -4.89
N THR A 153 -19.78 4.05 -5.29
CA THR A 153 -19.13 3.76 -6.58
C THR A 153 -18.39 2.42 -6.57
N VAL A 154 -17.71 2.09 -5.47
CA VAL A 154 -16.86 0.89 -5.36
C VAL A 154 -17.64 -0.33 -4.84
N LEU A 155 -18.65 -0.10 -4.01
CA LEU A 155 -19.45 -1.13 -3.33
C LEU A 155 -20.04 -2.20 -4.28
N PRO A 156 -20.51 -1.88 -5.50
CA PRO A 156 -20.99 -2.88 -6.44
C PRO A 156 -19.93 -3.90 -6.90
N ILE A 157 -18.65 -3.62 -6.64
CA ILE A 157 -17.50 -4.44 -7.04
C ILE A 157 -16.85 -5.13 -5.84
N THR A 158 -16.59 -4.38 -4.77
CA THR A 158 -15.98 -4.89 -3.53
C THR A 158 -16.46 -4.07 -2.34
N ASP A 159 -16.52 -4.71 -1.17
CA ASP A 159 -16.88 -4.13 0.12
C ASP A 159 -15.83 -3.17 0.73
N ARG A 160 -14.61 -3.13 0.19
CA ARG A 160 -13.48 -2.36 0.73
C ARG A 160 -12.84 -1.49 -0.32
N MET A 161 -12.42 -0.30 0.06
CA MET A 161 -11.57 0.58 -0.75
C MET A 161 -10.38 1.09 0.07
N PRO A 162 -9.28 1.55 -0.56
CA PRO A 162 -8.21 2.25 0.15
C PRO A 162 -8.74 3.51 0.82
N VAL A 163 -8.10 3.92 1.91
CA VAL A 163 -8.23 5.30 2.40
C VAL A 163 -7.41 6.19 1.46
N ILE A 164 -8.04 7.15 0.79
CA ILE A 164 -7.45 7.97 -0.27
C ILE A 164 -7.35 9.44 0.17
N PHE A 165 -6.21 10.09 -0.12
CA PHE A 165 -5.98 11.55 0.00
C PHE A 165 -5.42 12.15 -1.29
#